data_AF-A0A022XZV5-F1
#
_entry.id   AF-A0A022XZV5-F1
#
_cell.length_a   1.000
_cell.length_b   1.000
_cell.length_c   1.000
_cell.angle_alpha   90.00
_cell.angle_beta   90.00
_cell.angle_gamma   90.00
#
_symmetry.space_group_name_H-M   'P 1'
#
loop_
_entity.id
_entity.type
_entity.pdbx_description
1 polymer ?
#
loop_
_entity_poly.entity_id
_entity_poly.type
_entity_poly.pdbx_seq_one_letter_code
_entity_poly.pdbx_strand_id
1 'polypeptide(L)'
;MLIEYFHIFSVQVNIAAESGDMGILSSHVPSIEQLRPGLIEIIEEGGQTKKFFLAGGFAVMQPDSNLNINAVEGFPLDAFSADNVKSQLAEAQRLASGTGSEKEIAEAKIQVEVLESLQASLK
;
A
#
# COMPACT_ATOMS: atom_id res chain seq x y z
N MET A 1 6.42 5.14 -16.41
CA MET A 1 5.18 4.70 -15.73
C MET A 1 4.73 3.43 -16.43
N LEU A 2 5.15 2.27 -15.92
CA LEU A 2 4.66 0.97 -16.38
C LEU A 2 3.34 0.74 -15.66
N ILE A 3 2.25 0.64 -16.42
CA ILE A 3 0.97 0.19 -15.87
C ILE A 3 0.99 -1.33 -15.95
N GLU A 4 1.14 -2.00 -14.82
CA GLU A 4 1.02 -3.46 -14.75
C GLU A 4 -0.41 -3.84 -14.40
N TYR A 5 -1.00 -4.72 -15.22
CA TYR A 5 -2.33 -5.27 -14.99
C TYR A 5 -2.18 -6.72 -14.53
N PHE A 6 -2.62 -7.00 -13.32
CA PHE A 6 -2.73 -8.36 -12.80
C PHE A 6 -4.19 -8.80 -12.86
N HIS A 7 -4.46 -9.94 -13.49
CA HIS A 7 -5.72 -10.67 -13.33
C HIS A 7 -5.42 -11.89 -12.45
N ILE A 8 -5.93 -11.88 -11.23
CA ILE A 8 -5.67 -12.93 -10.24
C ILE A 8 -7.01 -13.43 -9.72
N PHE A 9 -7.19 -14.74 -9.71
CA PHE A 9 -8.30 -15.38 -9.02
C PHE A 9 -7.90 -15.57 -7.55
N SER A 10 -8.58 -14.88 -6.65
CA SER A 10 -8.29 -14.88 -5.22
C SER A 10 -9.52 -15.29 -4.41
N VAL A 11 -9.31 -15.97 -3.30
CA VAL A 11 -10.36 -16.25 -2.30
C VAL A 11 -10.57 -15.10 -1.34
N GLN A 12 -9.50 -14.36 -1.06
CA GLN A 12 -9.50 -13.23 -0.14
C GLN A 12 -8.41 -12.24 -0.52
N VAL A 13 -8.72 -10.95 -0.38
CA VAL A 13 -7.76 -9.86 -0.53
C VAL A 13 -7.83 -8.98 0.72
N ASN A 14 -6.70 -8.85 1.41
CA ASN A 14 -6.57 -7.92 2.53
C ASN A 14 -5.99 -6.60 2.02
N ILE A 15 -6.66 -5.49 2.32
CA ILE A 15 -6.28 -4.16 1.89
C ILE A 15 -6.11 -3.21 3.08
N ALA A 16 -5.17 -2.27 2.97
CA ALA A 16 -5.01 -1.17 3.90
C ALA A 16 -5.83 0.04 3.40
N ALA A 17 -7.10 0.13 3.78
CA ALA A 17 -7.95 1.27 3.44
C ALA A 17 -7.74 2.43 4.43
N GLU A 18 -8.05 3.65 4.02
CA GLU A 18 -8.02 4.82 4.90
C GLU A 18 -8.96 4.66 6.11
N SER A 19 -10.07 3.96 5.91
CA SER A 19 -11.07 3.63 6.93
C SER A 19 -10.62 2.54 7.91
N GLY A 20 -9.55 1.80 7.60
CA GLY A 20 -9.03 0.69 8.39
C GLY A 20 -8.58 -0.49 7.52
N ASP A 21 -8.05 -1.54 8.16
CA ASP A 21 -7.68 -2.75 7.42
C ASP A 21 -8.92 -3.59 7.11
N MET A 22 -9.05 -3.99 5.85
CA MET A 22 -10.23 -4.70 5.36
C MET A 22 -9.85 -6.01 4.67
N GLY A 23 -10.53 -7.10 5.04
CA GLY A 23 -10.48 -8.37 4.32
C GLY A 23 -11.70 -8.50 3.41
N ILE A 24 -11.47 -8.49 2.10
CA ILE A 24 -12.51 -8.64 1.08
C ILE A 24 -12.55 -10.10 0.65
N LEU A 25 -13.70 -10.76 0.86
CA LEU A 25 -13.97 -12.12 0.40
C LEU A 25 -14.96 -12.10 -0.78
N SER A 26 -15.24 -13.27 -1.34
CA SER A 26 -16.29 -13.47 -2.34
C SER A 26 -17.63 -12.87 -1.88
N SER A 27 -18.33 -12.19 -2.80
CA SER A 27 -19.64 -11.58 -2.55
C SER A 27 -19.65 -10.46 -1.48
N HIS A 28 -18.54 -9.73 -1.34
CA HIS A 28 -18.50 -8.50 -0.54
C HIS A 28 -19.41 -7.40 -1.12
N VAL A 29 -19.87 -6.49 -0.25
CA VAL A 29 -20.71 -5.35 -0.65
C VAL A 29 -19.92 -4.42 -1.60
N PRO A 30 -20.54 -3.97 -2.70
CA PRO A 30 -19.93 -2.98 -3.59
C PRO A 30 -19.54 -1.72 -2.84
N SER A 31 -18.29 -1.32 -2.98
CA SER A 31 -17.68 -0.24 -2.18
C SER A 31 -16.52 0.40 -2.95
N ILE A 32 -16.27 1.66 -2.65
CA ILE A 32 -15.11 2.40 -3.15
C ILE A 32 -14.37 2.89 -1.91
N GLU A 33 -13.14 2.43 -1.75
CA GLU A 33 -12.30 2.77 -0.60
C GLU A 33 -11.00 3.39 -1.09
N GLN A 34 -10.56 4.46 -0.41
CA GLN A 34 -9.23 5.01 -0.60
C GLN A 34 -8.21 4.12 0.12
N LEU A 35 -7.07 3.89 -0.52
CA LEU A 35 -5.97 3.10 0.05
C LEU A 35 -4.91 4.02 0.62
N ARG A 36 -4.50 3.72 1.85
CA ARG A 36 -3.33 4.34 2.49
C ARG A 36 -2.05 3.57 2.14
N PRO A 37 -0.86 4.17 2.30
CA PRO A 37 0.39 3.45 2.10
C PRO A 37 0.45 2.22 3.00
N GLY A 38 0.58 1.03 2.43
CA GLY A 38 0.44 -0.19 3.20
C GLY A 38 0.56 -1.49 2.42
N LEU A 39 0.45 -2.59 3.16
CA LEU A 39 0.55 -3.94 2.62
C LEU A 39 -0.81 -4.40 2.07
N ILE A 40 -0.77 -4.97 0.87
CA ILE A 40 -1.86 -5.74 0.29
C ILE A 40 -1.46 -7.21 0.26
N GLU A 41 -2.37 -8.05 0.70
CA GLU A 41 -2.20 -9.50 0.72
C GLU A 41 -3.28 -10.14 -0.13
N ILE A 42 -2.86 -10.89 -1.15
CA ILE A 42 -3.75 -11.61 -2.08
C ILE A 42 -3.60 -13.09 -1.78
N ILE A 43 -4.68 -13.72 -1.35
CA ILE A 43 -4.74 -15.14 -1.02
C ILE A 43 -5.47 -15.87 -2.15
N GLU A 44 -4.77 -16.79 -2.81
CA GLU A 44 -5.29 -17.61 -3.92
C GLU A 44 -5.93 -18.91 -3.41
N GLU A 45 -6.78 -19.56 -4.23
CA GLU A 45 -7.49 -20.81 -3.86
C GLU A 45 -6.56 -21.94 -3.41
N GLY A 46 -5.30 -21.95 -3.89
CA GLY A 46 -4.28 -22.93 -3.49
C GLY A 46 -3.55 -22.62 -2.18
N GLY A 47 -3.97 -21.60 -1.42
CA GLY A 47 -3.30 -21.16 -0.20
C GLY A 47 -2.00 -20.39 -0.44
N GLN A 48 -1.67 -20.09 -1.71
CA GLN A 48 -0.56 -19.21 -2.04
C GLN A 48 -0.92 -17.78 -1.71
N THR A 49 0.01 -17.08 -1.06
CA THR A 49 -0.16 -15.69 -0.66
C THR A 49 0.85 -14.81 -1.37
N LYS A 50 0.36 -13.80 -2.08
CA LYS A 50 1.19 -12.76 -2.70
C LYS A 50 1.06 -11.47 -1.91
N LYS A 51 2.20 -10.83 -1.67
CA LYS A 51 2.30 -9.63 -0.83
C LYS A 51 2.90 -8.48 -1.62
N PHE A 52 2.17 -7.37 -1.66
CA PHE A 52 2.58 -6.15 -2.36
C PHE A 52 2.49 -4.97 -1.41
N PHE A 53 3.49 -4.11 -1.43
CA PHE A 53 3.38 -2.81 -0.79
C PHE A 53 2.88 -1.80 -1.81
N LEU A 54 1.81 -1.08 -1.48
CA LEU A 54 1.27 0.00 -2.30
C LEU A 54 1.53 1.35 -1.62
N ALA A 55 1.93 2.34 -2.41
CA ALA A 55 2.09 3.71 -1.93
C ALA A 55 0.75 4.41 -1.65
N GLY A 56 -0.35 3.86 -2.15
CA GLY A 56 -1.71 4.39 -2.03
C GLY A 56 -2.51 4.15 -3.31
N GLY A 57 -3.77 4.60 -3.33
CA GLY A 57 -4.65 4.40 -4.48
C GLY A 57 -6.13 4.25 -4.11
N PHE A 58 -6.86 3.47 -4.90
CA PHE A 58 -8.27 3.16 -4.68
C PHE A 58 -8.57 1.68 -4.91
N ALA A 59 -9.37 1.11 -4.01
CA ALA A 59 -9.98 -0.19 -4.19
C ALA A 59 -11.46 0.00 -4.54
N VAL A 60 -11.90 -0.63 -5.64
CA VAL A 60 -13.28 -0.57 -6.11
C VAL A 60 -13.82 -1.99 -6.20
N MET A 61 -14.70 -2.33 -5.27
CA MET A 61 -15.43 -3.59 -5.26
C MET A 61 -16.71 -3.43 -6.08
N GLN A 62 -16.85 -4.23 -7.12
CA GLN A 62 -18.00 -4.22 -8.02
C GLN A 62 -19.06 -5.28 -7.61
N PRO A 63 -20.33 -5.12 -8.02
CA PRO A 63 -21.41 -6.06 -7.71
C PRO A 63 -21.24 -7.48 -8.25
N ASP A 64 -20.43 -7.65 -9.28
CA ASP A 64 -20.14 -8.92 -9.94
C ASP A 64 -18.99 -9.70 -9.26
N SER A 65 -18.61 -9.29 -8.05
CA SER A 65 -17.48 -9.83 -7.29
C SER A 65 -16.10 -9.56 -7.90
N ASN A 66 -15.97 -8.54 -8.76
CA ASN A 66 -14.67 -8.07 -9.24
C ASN A 66 -14.12 -6.92 -8.39
N LEU A 67 -12.95 -7.14 -7.79
CA LEU A 67 -12.20 -6.11 -7.05
C LEU A 67 -11.13 -5.49 -7.95
N ASN A 68 -11.23 -4.19 -8.20
CA ASN A 68 -10.21 -3.43 -8.92
C ASN A 68 -9.37 -2.62 -7.94
N ILE A 69 -8.08 -2.91 -7.84
CA ILE A 69 -7.12 -2.12 -7.05
C ILE A 69 -6.28 -1.28 -8.02
N ASN A 70 -6.42 0.05 -7.91
CA ASN A 70 -5.70 1.01 -8.71
C ASN A 70 -4.70 1.75 -7.81
N ALA A 71 -3.41 1.53 -8.03
CA ALA A 71 -2.34 2.18 -7.27
C ALA A 71 -1.44 2.98 -8.20
N VAL A 72 -0.87 4.06 -7.68
CA VAL A 72 0.12 4.86 -8.43
C VAL A 72 1.44 4.10 -8.52
N GLU A 73 1.86 3.50 -7.40
CA GLU A 73 3.07 2.69 -7.28
C GLU A 73 2.78 1.49 -6.38
N GLY A 74 3.27 0.33 -6.80
CA GLY A 74 3.12 -0.92 -6.08
C GLY A 74 4.22 -1.90 -6.46
N PHE A 75 4.88 -2.48 -5.45
CA PHE A 75 5.98 -3.42 -5.67
C PHE A 75 5.86 -4.61 -4.71
N PRO A 76 6.34 -5.79 -5.11
CA PRO A 76 6.40 -6.93 -4.20
C PRO A 76 7.38 -6.66 -3.05
N LEU A 77 7.13 -7.28 -1.89
CA LEU A 77 7.92 -6.99 -0.68
C LEU A 77 9.43 -7.30 -0.82
N ASP A 78 9.77 -8.28 -1.66
CA ASP A 78 11.15 -8.70 -1.93
C ASP A 78 11.94 -7.66 -2.76
N ALA A 79 11.27 -6.70 -3.38
CA ALA A 79 11.91 -5.60 -4.10
C ALA A 79 12.49 -4.52 -3.15
N PHE A 80 12.15 -4.55 -1.85
CA PHE A 80 12.56 -3.53 -0.89
C PHE A 80 13.73 -4.00 0.00
N SER A 81 14.72 -3.11 0.17
CA SER A 81 15.83 -3.32 1.12
C SER A 81 15.51 -2.63 2.45
N ALA A 82 15.41 -3.41 3.54
CA ALA A 82 15.12 -2.90 4.88
C ALA A 82 16.16 -1.87 5.37
N ASP A 83 17.43 -2.02 4.97
CA ASP A 83 18.49 -1.08 5.34
C ASP A 83 18.35 0.26 4.61
N ASN A 84 17.99 0.23 3.33
CA ASN A 84 17.72 1.44 2.56
C ASN A 84 16.52 2.20 3.12
N VAL A 85 15.43 1.49 3.46
CA VAL A 85 14.23 2.09 4.05
C VAL A 85 14.56 2.79 5.37
N LYS A 86 15.35 2.14 6.25
CA LYS A 86 15.81 2.76 7.51
C LYS A 86 16.63 4.03 7.28
N SER A 87 17.56 3.99 6.32
CA SER A 87 18.39 5.15 6.01
C SER A 87 17.56 6.32 5.48
N GLN A 88 16.64 6.05 4.54
CA GLN A 88 15.76 7.07 3.96
C GLN A 88 14.80 7.65 5.01
N LEU A 89 14.28 6.81 5.91
CA LEU A 89 13.39 7.24 6.98
C LEU A 89 14.10 8.20 7.95
N ALA A 90 15.35 7.90 8.33
CA ALA A 90 16.14 8.77 9.18
C ALA A 90 16.44 10.13 8.51
N GLU A 91 16.65 10.14 7.19
CA GLU A 91 16.84 11.37 6.42
C GLU A 91 15.55 12.20 6.32
N ALA A 92 14.43 11.55 5.98
CA ALA A 92 13.12 12.19 5.89
C ALA A 92 12.67 12.78 7.25
N GLN A 93 12.90 12.07 8.35
CA GLN A 93 12.60 12.55 9.71
C GLN A 93 13.43 13.79 10.09
N ARG A 94 14.70 13.86 9.66
CA ARG A 94 15.54 15.05 9.85
C ARG A 94 14.99 16.24 9.08
N LEU A 95 14.57 16.02 7.84
CA LEU A 95 14.01 17.08 7.00
C LEU A 95 12.64 17.57 7.53
N ALA A 96 11.80 16.65 7.98
CA ALA A 96 10.49 16.94 8.59
C ALA A 96 10.61 17.73 9.92
N SER A 97 11.73 17.59 10.62
CA SER A 97 12.05 18.31 11.87
C SER A 97 12.91 19.57 11.63
N GLY A 98 13.27 19.85 10.38
CA GLY A 98 14.11 20.97 9.99
C GLY A 98 13.37 22.31 9.95
N THR A 99 14.09 23.35 9.54
CA THR A 99 13.56 24.74 9.45
C THR A 99 13.30 25.15 8.00
N GLY A 100 12.97 24.20 7.13
CA GLY A 100 12.62 24.46 5.73
C GLY A 100 11.33 25.27 5.58
N SER A 101 10.94 25.53 4.34
CA SER A 101 9.61 26.09 4.06
C SER A 101 8.50 25.15 4.54
N GLU A 102 7.32 25.69 4.85
CA GLU A 102 6.17 24.88 5.27
C GLU A 102 5.83 23.77 4.26
N LYS A 103 6.04 24.03 2.97
CA LYS A 103 5.85 23.06 1.89
C LYS A 103 6.85 21.89 1.98
N GLU A 104 8.13 22.18 2.15
CA GLU A 104 9.18 21.14 2.25
C GLU A 104 8.98 20.28 3.51
N ILE A 105 8.57 20.89 4.62
CA ILE A 105 8.24 20.17 5.85
C ILE A 105 7.01 19.28 5.66
N ALA A 106 5.99 19.75 4.94
CA ALA A 106 4.79 18.95 4.64
C ALA A 106 5.11 17.75 3.73
N GLU A 107 5.90 17.95 2.68
CA GLU A 107 6.35 16.87 1.78
C GLU A 107 7.19 15.83 2.54
N ALA A 108 8.10 16.29 3.41
CA ALA A 108 8.91 15.40 4.24
C ALA A 108 8.05 14.58 5.22
N LYS A 109 6.99 15.15 5.78
CA LYS A 109 6.06 14.41 6.66
C LYS A 109 5.32 13.29 5.93
N ILE A 110 4.82 13.56 4.72
CA ILE A 110 4.18 12.54 3.87
C ILE A 110 5.19 11.42 3.56
N GLN A 111 6.44 11.79 3.26
CA GLN A 111 7.48 10.81 2.98
C GLN A 111 7.82 9.93 4.20
N VAL A 112 7.86 10.53 5.40
CA VAL A 112 8.03 9.78 6.66
C VAL A 112 6.90 8.78 6.85
N GLU A 113 5.65 9.20 6.65
CA GLU A 113 4.47 8.34 6.79
C GLU A 113 4.54 7.10 5.89
N VAL A 114 4.87 7.29 4.60
CA VAL A 114 5.01 6.17 3.65
C VAL A 114 6.15 5.22 4.08
N LEU A 115 7.30 5.77 4.47
CA LEU A 115 8.46 4.98 4.87
C LEU A 115 8.24 4.23 6.19
N GLU A 116 7.50 4.80 7.13
CA GLU A 116 7.11 4.14 8.38
C GLU A 116 6.20 2.95 8.12
N SER A 117 5.18 3.13 7.27
CA SER A 117 4.30 2.04 6.83
C SER A 117 5.06 0.93 6.09
N LEU A 118 6.02 1.30 5.24
CA LEU A 118 6.88 0.34 4.55
C LEU A 118 7.77 -0.41 5.54
N GLN A 119 8.39 0.29 6.48
CA GLN A 119 9.22 -0.34 7.52
C GLN A 119 8.40 -1.31 8.39
N ALA A 120 7.16 -0.96 8.72
CA ALA A 120 6.25 -1.83 9.47
C ALA A 120 5.90 -3.11 8.68
N SER A 121 5.78 -2.99 7.35
CA SER A 121 5.43 -4.11 6.46
C SER A 121 6.59 -5.07 6.18
N LEU A 122 7.84 -4.66 6.43
CA LEU A 122 9.06 -5.44 6.21
C LEU A 122 9.57 -6.19 7.47
N LYS A 123 8.94 -5.97 8.63
CA LYS A 123 9.27 -6.68 9.88
C LYS A 123 8.57 -8.03 9.96
#